data_AF-A0A929SLE0-F1
#
_entry.id   AF-A0A929SLE0-F1
#
_cell.length_a   1.000
_cell.length_b   1.000
_cell.length_c   1.000
_cell.angle_alpha   90.00
_cell.angle_beta   90.00
_cell.angle_gamma   90.00
#
_symmetry.space_group_name_H-M   'P 1'
#
loop_
_entity.id
_entity.type
_entity.pdbx_description
1 polymer ?
#
loop_
_entity_poly.entity_id
_entity_poly.type
_entity_poly.pdbx_seq_one_letter_code
_entity_poly.pdbx_strand_id
1 'polypeptide(L)'
;LIANLVVYPENMMKNLNLTGGLVFSQRVLLQLPQRGISREDAYKIVQRNAMKVWADLQEGKKAINENGESLFLQNLLADEELRASLGEAEIKECFDYAYYARHVDGIFARVFGK
;
A
#
# COMPACT_ATOMS: atom_id res chain seq x y z
N LEU A 1 -13.70 -15.47 -27.01
CA LEU A 1 -12.66 -15.50 -25.96
C LEU A 1 -13.12 -14.77 -24.68
N ILE A 2 -13.48 -13.49 -24.73
CA ILE A 2 -13.90 -12.71 -23.55
C ILE A 2 -15.17 -13.24 -22.87
N ALA A 3 -16.18 -13.68 -23.65
CA ALA A 3 -17.46 -14.14 -23.10
C ALA A 3 -17.37 -15.35 -22.14
N ASN A 4 -16.30 -16.16 -22.24
CA ASN A 4 -16.09 -17.36 -21.43
C ASN A 4 -14.84 -17.24 -20.54
N LEU A 5 -14.34 -16.01 -20.30
CA LEU A 5 -13.17 -15.80 -19.47
C LEU A 5 -13.52 -16.06 -18.00
N VAL A 6 -12.84 -17.01 -17.38
CA VAL A 6 -12.95 -17.28 -15.94
C VAL A 6 -12.01 -16.34 -15.19
N VAL A 7 -12.57 -15.52 -14.31
CA VAL A 7 -11.82 -14.58 -13.46
C VAL A 7 -11.68 -15.17 -12.06
N TYR A 8 -10.49 -15.02 -11.48
CA TYR A 8 -10.18 -15.50 -10.12
C TYR A 8 -9.83 -14.33 -9.19
N PRO A 9 -10.82 -13.67 -8.56
CA PRO A 9 -10.60 -12.52 -7.69
C PRO A 9 -9.65 -12.80 -6.53
N GLU A 10 -9.69 -14.01 -5.97
CA GLU A 10 -8.80 -14.43 -4.89
C GLU A 10 -7.33 -14.41 -5.31
N ASN A 11 -7.03 -14.87 -6.53
CA ASN A 11 -5.67 -14.83 -7.08
C ASN A 11 -5.22 -13.39 -7.35
N MET A 12 -6.14 -12.51 -7.77
CA MET A 12 -5.83 -11.08 -7.95
C MET A 12 -5.42 -10.44 -6.62
N MET A 13 -6.20 -10.67 -5.56
CA MET A 13 -5.88 -10.17 -4.22
C MET A 13 -4.59 -10.77 -3.67
N LYS A 14 -4.39 -12.09 -3.83
CA LYS A 14 -3.15 -12.75 -3.45
C LYS A 14 -1.95 -12.10 -4.13
N ASN A 15 -2.02 -11.84 -5.43
CA ASN A 15 -0.94 -11.25 -6.21
C ASN A 15 -0.59 -9.83 -5.76
N LEU A 16 -1.58 -9.00 -5.42
CA LEU A 16 -1.34 -7.66 -4.87
C LEU A 16 -0.57 -7.74 -3.54
N ASN A 17 -0.93 -8.72 -2.71
CA ASN A 17 -0.34 -8.95 -1.40
C ASN A 17 1.08 -9.53 -1.44
N LEU A 18 1.53 -10.12 -2.56
CA LEU A 18 2.88 -10.68 -2.69
C LEU A 18 4.00 -9.67 -2.43
N THR A 19 3.73 -8.39 -2.67
CA THR A 19 4.71 -7.30 -2.48
C THR A 19 4.85 -6.88 -1.01
N GLY A 20 4.15 -7.51 -0.07
CA GLY A 20 4.17 -7.10 1.33
C GLY A 20 3.53 -5.74 1.60
N GLY A 21 2.69 -5.24 0.68
CA GLY A 21 2.05 -3.93 0.78
C GLY A 21 2.86 -2.77 0.20
N LEU A 22 3.95 -3.02 -0.54
CA LEU A 22 4.74 -1.97 -1.18
C LEU A 22 3.95 -1.13 -2.19
N VAL A 23 2.83 -1.64 -2.72
CA VAL A 23 1.88 -0.88 -3.56
C VAL A 23 1.36 0.40 -2.88
N PHE A 24 1.37 0.44 -1.55
CA PHE A 24 0.93 1.60 -0.76
C PHE A 24 2.03 2.64 -0.52
N SER A 25 3.28 2.36 -0.91
CA SER A 25 4.44 3.26 -0.70
C SER A 25 4.22 4.68 -1.21
N GLN A 26 3.59 4.82 -2.38
CA GLN A 26 3.26 6.13 -2.94
C GLN A 26 2.26 6.90 -2.06
N ARG A 27 1.26 6.22 -1.48
CA ARG A 27 0.26 6.89 -0.64
C ARG A 27 0.89 7.42 0.64
N VAL A 28 1.75 6.62 1.27
CA VAL A 28 2.53 7.05 2.45
C VAL A 28 3.44 8.23 2.08
N LEU A 29 4.14 8.16 0.95
CA LEU A 29 5.01 9.23 0.46
C LEU A 29 4.26 10.57 0.26
N LEU A 30 3.01 10.52 -0.19
CA LEU A 30 2.18 11.70 -0.42
C LEU A 30 1.54 12.26 0.85
N GLN A 31 1.43 11.48 1.92
CA GLN A 31 0.89 11.93 3.21
C GLN A 31 1.92 12.69 4.04
N LEU A 32 3.20 12.32 3.96
CA LEU A 32 4.27 12.95 4.74
C LEU A 32 4.43 14.46 4.49
N PRO A 33 4.41 14.96 3.23
CA PRO A 33 4.45 16.41 2.97
C PRO A 33 3.25 17.18 3.49
N GLN A 34 2.08 16.54 3.63
CA GLN A 34 0.89 17.18 4.21
C GLN A 34 1.06 17.44 5.72
N ARG A 35 2.05 16.78 6.34
CA ARG A 35 2.46 16.98 7.74
C ARG A 35 3.69 17.87 7.91
N GLY A 36 4.14 18.52 6.85
CA GLY A 36 5.27 19.45 6.89
C GLY A 36 6.64 18.79 6.74
N ILE A 37 6.70 17.50 6.41
CA ILE A 37 7.98 16.84 6.07
C ILE A 37 8.41 17.25 4.67
N SER A 38 9.70 17.50 4.47
CA SER A 38 10.24 17.77 3.15
C SER A 38 10.00 16.57 2.22
N ARG A 39 9.84 16.82 0.91
CA ARG A 39 9.68 15.73 -0.07
C ARG A 39 10.89 14.78 -0.08
N GLU A 40 12.08 15.32 0.14
CA GLU A 40 13.32 14.56 0.18
C GLU A 40 13.35 13.61 1.38
N ASP A 41 13.02 14.11 2.57
CA ASP A 41 13.02 13.28 3.79
C ASP A 41 11.88 12.25 3.76
N ALA A 42 10.72 12.64 3.22
CA ALA A 42 9.63 11.69 2.96
C ALA A 42 10.08 10.54 2.06
N TYR A 43 10.86 10.84 1.00
CA TYR A 43 11.41 9.83 0.11
C TYR A 43 12.40 8.92 0.83
N LYS A 44 13.32 9.47 1.64
CA LYS A 44 14.29 8.70 2.43
C LYS A 44 13.60 7.73 3.39
N ILE A 45 12.60 8.20 4.14
CA ILE A 45 11.86 7.38 5.11
C ILE A 45 11.13 6.24 4.40
N VAL A 46 10.37 6.55 3.35
CA VAL A 46 9.60 5.53 2.62
C VAL A 46 10.53 4.53 1.93
N GLN A 47 11.59 5.00 1.27
CA GLN A 47 12.56 4.15 0.58
C GLN A 47 13.27 3.20 1.55
N ARG A 48 13.73 3.70 2.72
CA ARG A 48 14.38 2.87 3.74
C ARG A 48 13.48 1.73 4.20
N ASN A 49 12.21 2.03 4.47
CA ASN A 49 11.24 1.00 4.89
C ASN A 49 10.90 0.03 3.76
N ALA A 50 10.75 0.52 2.53
CA ALA A 50 10.49 -0.33 1.38
C ALA A 50 11.65 -1.30 1.09
N MET A 51 12.90 -0.84 1.21
CA MET A 51 14.08 -1.68 1.02
C MET A 51 14.19 -2.78 2.08
N LYS A 52 13.82 -2.50 3.35
CA LYS A 52 13.74 -3.52 4.40
C LYS A 52 12.74 -4.61 4.05
N VAL A 53 11.54 -4.24 3.61
CA VAL A 53 10.52 -5.21 3.15
C VAL A 53 11.04 -6.07 2.01
N TRP A 54 11.73 -5.45 1.04
CA TRP A 54 12.29 -6.19 -0.09
C TRP A 54 13.33 -7.23 0.33
N ALA A 55 14.23 -6.87 1.25
CA ALA A 55 15.21 -7.80 1.81
C ALA A 55 14.53 -8.92 2.61
N ASP A 56 13.57 -8.56 3.47
CA ASP A 56 12.81 -9.49 4.30
C ASP A 56 12.03 -10.53 3.47
N LEU A 57 11.40 -10.10 2.36
CA LEU A 57 10.71 -10.99 1.44
C LEU A 57 11.68 -11.95 0.74
N GLN A 58 12.89 -11.51 0.40
CA GLN A 58 13.92 -12.38 -0.18
C GLN A 58 14.43 -13.43 0.82
N GLU A 59 14.44 -13.10 2.11
CA GLU A 59 14.76 -14.04 3.20
C GLU A 59 13.61 -15.01 3.51
N GLY A 60 12.48 -14.90 2.81
CA GLY A 60 11.33 -15.79 2.97
C GLY A 60 10.39 -15.38 4.10
N LYS A 61 10.48 -14.16 4.62
CA LYS A 61 9.47 -13.64 5.56
C LYS A 61 8.11 -13.54 4.86
N LYS A 62 7.05 -13.74 5.63
CA LYS A 62 5.68 -13.66 5.13
C LYS A 62 5.33 -12.21 4.78
N ALA A 63 4.71 -12.01 3.62
CA ALA A 63 4.24 -10.70 3.16
C ALA A 63 3.11 -10.13 4.04
N ILE A 64 2.38 -11.00 4.74
CA ILE A 64 1.26 -10.65 5.63
C ILE A 64 1.41 -11.47 6.93
N ASN A 65 1.16 -10.84 8.08
CA ASN A 65 1.13 -11.52 9.38
C ASN A 65 -0.22 -12.21 9.67
N GLU A 66 -0.35 -12.83 10.85
CA GLU A 66 -1.58 -13.54 11.27
C GLU A 66 -2.79 -12.61 11.46
N ASN A 67 -2.54 -11.32 11.69
CA ASN A 67 -3.56 -10.29 11.86
C ASN A 67 -4.02 -9.68 10.52
N GLY A 68 -3.48 -10.14 9.38
CA GLY A 68 -3.80 -9.59 8.06
C GLY A 68 -3.06 -8.31 7.72
N GLU A 69 -2.06 -7.91 8.51
CA GLU A 69 -1.27 -6.69 8.26
C GLU A 69 -0.09 -6.99 7.35
N SER A 70 0.14 -6.11 6.38
CA SER A 70 1.26 -6.26 5.44
C SER A 70 2.60 -6.03 6.13
N LEU A 71 3.65 -6.67 5.62
CA LEU A 71 5.01 -6.51 6.14
C LEU A 71 5.50 -5.06 6.07
N PHE A 72 5.13 -4.32 5.02
CA PHE A 72 5.40 -2.90 4.90
C PHE A 72 4.70 -2.07 5.98
N LEU A 73 3.43 -2.34 6.27
CA LEU A 73 2.72 -1.68 7.36
C LEU A 73 3.43 -1.91 8.69
N GLN A 74 3.80 -3.14 9.00
CA GLN A 74 4.54 -3.49 10.22
C GLN A 74 5.86 -2.72 10.33
N ASN A 75 6.63 -2.64 9.24
CA ASN A 75 7.89 -1.90 9.21
C ASN A 75 7.70 -0.40 9.44
N LEU A 76 6.65 0.20 8.85
CA LEU A 76 6.31 1.61 9.07
C LEU A 76 5.86 1.87 10.52
N LEU A 77 5.07 0.97 11.12
CA LEU A 77 4.62 1.11 12.51
C LEU A 77 5.77 1.00 13.51
N ALA A 78 6.83 0.26 13.16
CA ALA A 78 8.06 0.12 13.93
C ALA A 78 9.09 1.24 13.68
N ASP A 79 8.88 2.13 12.71
CA ASP A 79 9.79 3.23 12.40
C ASP A 79 9.49 4.44 13.28
N GLU A 80 10.34 4.69 14.28
CA GLU A 80 10.18 5.80 15.23
C GLU A 80 10.20 7.18 14.56
N GLU A 81 11.01 7.37 13.51
CA GLU A 81 11.11 8.65 12.78
C GLU A 81 9.81 8.94 12.04
N LEU A 82 9.22 7.90 11.42
CA LEU A 82 7.91 8.01 10.80
C LEU A 82 6.81 8.26 11.84
N ARG A 83 6.81 7.51 12.95
CA ARG A 83 5.81 7.59 14.02
C ARG A 83 5.81 8.93 14.75
N ALA A 84 6.94 9.63 14.77
CA ALA A 84 7.02 11.01 15.26
C ALA A 84 6.23 11.99 14.37
N SER A 85 6.00 11.65 13.10
CA SER A 85 5.35 12.52 12.12
C SER A 85 3.93 12.10 11.72
N LEU A 86 3.63 10.80 11.75
CA LEU A 86 2.32 10.22 11.45
C LEU A 86 1.83 9.32 12.58
N GLY A 87 0.56 9.51 12.96
CA GLY A 87 -0.14 8.65 13.89
C GLY A 87 -0.38 7.25 13.32
N GLU A 88 -0.67 6.28 14.19
CA GLU A 88 -0.84 4.88 13.78
C GLU A 88 -2.06 4.72 12.89
N ALA A 89 -3.17 5.35 13.27
CA ALA A 89 -4.39 5.37 12.48
C ALA A 89 -4.15 5.94 11.08
N GLU A 90 -3.33 6.99 10.96
CA GLU A 90 -3.03 7.66 9.70
C GLU A 90 -2.15 6.80 8.80
N ILE A 91 -1.17 6.10 9.37
CA ILE A 91 -0.38 5.11 8.65
C ILE A 91 -1.30 3.99 8.17
N LYS A 92 -2.17 3.44 9.03
CA LYS A 92 -3.12 2.38 8.65
C LYS A 92 -4.09 2.81 7.55
N GLU A 93 -4.56 4.06 7.58
CA GLU A 93 -5.45 4.61 6.55
C GLU A 93 -4.79 4.60 5.15
N CYS A 94 -3.46 4.73 5.07
CA CYS A 94 -2.73 4.64 3.81
C CYS A 94 -2.83 3.26 3.13
N PHE A 95 -3.22 2.21 3.86
CA PHE A 95 -3.29 0.83 3.38
C PHE A 95 -4.68 0.40 2.92
N ASP A 96 -5.58 1.36 2.66
CA ASP A 96 -6.90 1.07 2.11
C ASP A 96 -6.91 0.99 0.57
N TYR A 97 -7.32 -0.15 0.02
CA TYR A 97 -7.48 -0.36 -1.42
C TYR A 97 -8.62 0.46 -2.04
N ALA A 98 -9.68 0.78 -1.29
CA ALA A 98 -10.82 1.53 -1.80
C ALA A 98 -10.42 2.92 -2.32
N TYR A 99 -9.37 3.50 -1.74
CA TYR A 99 -8.77 4.75 -2.22
C TYR A 99 -8.36 4.69 -3.71
N TYR A 100 -7.85 3.56 -4.18
CA TYR A 100 -7.42 3.39 -5.58
C TYR A 100 -8.60 3.13 -6.53
N ALA A 101 -9.71 2.62 -6.01
CA ALA A 101 -10.92 2.33 -6.77
C ALA A 101 -11.97 3.46 -6.74
N ARG A 102 -11.76 4.53 -5.97
CA ARG A 102 -12.75 5.60 -5.72
C ARG A 102 -13.32 6.30 -6.95
N HIS A 103 -12.63 6.23 -8.09
CA HIS A 103 -13.05 6.86 -9.35
C HIS A 103 -13.59 5.86 -10.37
N VAL A 104 -13.68 4.57 -10.04
CA VAL A 104 -14.16 3.52 -10.96
C VAL A 104 -15.58 3.82 -11.43
N ASP A 105 -16.50 4.12 -10.52
CA ASP A 105 -17.91 4.38 -10.87
C ASP A 105 -18.05 5.57 -11.84
N GLY A 106 -17.30 6.65 -11.62
CA GLY A 106 -17.31 7.81 -12.51
C GLY A 106 -16.74 7.52 -13.91
N ILE A 107 -15.76 6.61 -14.00
CA ILE A 107 -15.24 6.14 -15.30
C ILE A 107 -16.28 5.27 -16.01
N PHE A 108 -16.94 4.37 -15.28
CA PHE A 108 -17.99 3.51 -15.83
C PHE A 108 -19.18 4.33 -16.35
N ALA A 109 -19.62 5.35 -15.61
CA ALA A 109 -20.68 6.25 -16.02
C ALA A 109 -20.36 6.96 -17.36
N ARG A 110 -19.12 7.42 -17.53
CA ARG A 110 -18.68 8.07 -18.77
C ARG A 110 -18.63 7.14 -19.98
N VAL A 111 -18.25 5.88 -19.78
CA VAL A 111 -18.10 4.91 -20.88
C VAL A 111 -19.44 4.31 -21.27
N PHE A 112 -20.30 4.01 -20.30
CA PHE A 112 -21.55 3.28 -20.52
C PHE A 112 -22.81 4.14 -20.47
N GLY A 113 -22.69 5.44 -20.18
CA GLY A 113 -23.80 6.40 -20.23
C GLY A 113 -24.93 6.12 -19.24
N LYS A 114 -24.61 5.48 -18.11
CA LYS A 114 -25.52 5.30 -16.97
C LYS A 114 -25.06 6.14 -15.79
#